data_AF-A0A2V2Q3H4-F1
#
_entry.id   AF-A0A2V2Q3H4-F1
#
_cell.length_a   1.000
_cell.length_b   1.000
_cell.length_c   1.000
_cell.angle_alpha   90.00
_cell.angle_beta   90.00
_cell.angle_gamma   90.00
#
_symmetry.space_group_name_H-M   'P 1'
#
loop_
_entity.id
_entity.type
_entity.pdbx_description
1 polymer ?
#
loop_
_entity_poly.entity_id
_entity_poly.type
_entity_poly.pdbx_seq_one_letter_code
_entity_poly.pdbx_strand_id
1 'polypeptide(L)' 'LAADLPGEGRYRLDAVRAHLLERAGESRAARTAYLAAAEHTLSRPEARYLRDRADRIDS' A
#
# COMPACT_ATOMS: atom_id res chain seq x y z
N LEU A 1 7.74 -20.69 15.59
CA LEU A 1 8.61 -19.60 15.10
C LEU A 1 8.06 -19.14 13.76
N ALA A 2 7.36 -18.01 13.71
CA ALA A 2 7.05 -17.34 12.44
C ALA A 2 7.65 -15.94 12.54
N ALA A 3 8.97 -15.91 12.55
CA ALA A 3 9.73 -14.66 12.50
C ALA A 3 9.79 -14.23 11.04
N ASP A 4 8.98 -13.23 10.72
CA ASP A 4 9.26 -12.15 9.77
C ASP A 4 10.27 -12.50 8.68
N LEU A 5 9.80 -13.12 7.59
CA LEU A 5 10.59 -13.15 6.35
C LEU A 5 10.73 -11.69 5.87
N PRO A 6 11.93 -11.24 5.45
CA PRO A 6 12.17 -9.85 5.08
C PRO A 6 11.26 -9.45 3.91
N GLY A 7 10.14 -8.80 4.24
CA GLY A 7 9.11 -8.40 3.26
C GLY A 7 7.66 -8.62 3.73
N GLU A 8 7.39 -9.60 4.59
CA GLU A 8 6.01 -10.01 4.90
C GLU A 8 5.22 -8.99 5.75
N GLY A 9 5.89 -8.12 6.50
CA GLY A 9 5.25 -7.01 7.22
C GLY A 9 5.25 -5.67 6.48
N ARG A 10 6.20 -5.46 5.54
CA ARG A 10 6.45 -4.15 4.94
C ARG A 10 5.28 -3.68 4.09
N TYR A 11 4.76 -4.53 3.21
CA TYR A 11 3.65 -4.16 2.34
C TYR A 11 2.37 -3.84 3.13
N ARG A 12 2.14 -4.53 4.26
CA ARG A 12 1.02 -4.24 5.16
C ARG A 12 1.18 -2.88 5.82
N LEU A 13 2.39 -2.54 6.29
CA LEU A 13 2.70 -1.23 6.84
C LEU A 13 2.55 -0.13 5.79
N ASP A 14 2.98 -0.36 4.56
CA ASP A 14 2.82 0.58 3.45
C ASP A 14 1.35 0.81 3.12
N ALA A 15 0.50 -0.24 3.13
CA ALA A 15 -0.94 -0.10 2.92
C ALA A 15 -1.64 0.73 4.02
N VAL A 16 -1.26 0.52 5.29
CA VAL A 16 -1.77 1.31 6.42
C VAL A 16 -1.28 2.75 6.32
N ARG A 17 0.01 2.97 6.06
CA ARG A 17 0.58 4.31 5.86
C ARG A 17 -0.12 5.05 4.73
N ALA A 18 -0.34 4.38 3.61
CA ALA A 18 -1.06 4.93 2.47
C ALA A 18 -2.47 5.40 2.86
N HIS A 19 -3.19 4.60 3.67
CA HIS A 19 -4.52 4.96 4.13
C HIS A 19 -4.51 6.19 5.03
N LEU A 20 -3.58 6.26 5.98
CA LEU A 20 -3.48 7.40 6.90
C LEU A 20 -3.09 8.68 6.17
N LEU A 21 -2.18 8.60 5.19
CA LEU A 21 -1.79 9.73 4.36
C LEU A 21 -2.95 10.24 3.49
N GLU A 22 -3.72 9.34 2.89
CA GLU A 22 -4.92 9.73 2.13
C GLU A 22 -5.93 10.46 3.03
N ARG A 23 -6.17 9.94 4.24
CA ARG A 23 -7.05 10.56 5.23
C ARG A 23 -6.53 11.92 5.72
N ALA A 24 -5.22 12.14 5.68
CA ALA A 24 -4.57 13.40 6.03
C ALA A 24 -4.52 14.41 4.87
N GLY A 25 -4.94 14.03 3.65
CA GLY A 25 -4.84 14.87 2.46
C GLY A 25 -3.47 14.85 1.78
N GLU A 26 -2.57 13.97 2.20
CA GLU A 26 -1.21 13.83 1.66
C GLU A 26 -1.19 12.94 0.40
N SER A 27 -1.90 13.37 -0.64
CA SER A 27 -2.24 12.57 -1.84
C SER A 27 -1.02 11.92 -2.52
N ARG A 28 0.06 12.67 -2.77
CA ARG A 28 1.26 12.14 -3.44
C ARG A 28 1.96 11.06 -2.61
N ALA A 29 2.03 11.27 -1.30
CA ALA A 29 2.66 10.32 -0.37
C ALA A 29 1.79 9.07 -0.21
N ALA A 30 0.46 9.23 -0.15
CA ALA A 30 -0.50 8.14 -0.12
C ALA A 30 -0.39 7.25 -1.36
N ARG A 31 -0.37 7.85 -2.56
CA ARG A 31 -0.20 7.14 -3.84
C ARG A 31 1.08 6.32 -3.87
N THR A 32 2.20 6.91 -3.45
CA THR A 32 3.50 6.22 -3.41
C THR A 32 3.46 5.00 -2.50
N ALA A 33 2.88 5.13 -1.31
CA ALA A 33 2.76 4.03 -0.37
C ALA A 33 1.78 2.93 -0.86
N TYR A 34 0.69 3.31 -1.55
CA TYR A 34 -0.20 2.33 -2.19
C TYR A 34 0.51 1.49 -3.25
N LEU A 35 1.32 2.12 -4.10
CA LEU A 35 2.07 1.41 -5.14
C LEU A 35 3.12 0.47 -4.55
N ALA A 36 3.86 0.91 -3.53
CA ALA A 36 4.83 0.07 -2.81
C ALA A 36 4.15 -1.16 -2.17
N ALA A 37 2.99 -0.97 -1.54
CA ALA A 37 2.21 -2.08 -0.99
C ALA A 37 1.72 -3.04 -2.09
N ALA A 38 1.29 -2.52 -3.24
CA ALA A 38 0.81 -3.31 -4.38
C ALA A 38 1.90 -4.12 -5.08
N GLU A 39 3.15 -3.65 -5.03
CA GLU A 39 4.33 -4.34 -5.58
C GLU A 39 4.72 -5.54 -4.71
N HIS A 40 4.62 -5.40 -3.39
CA HIS A 40 5.14 -6.39 -2.43
C HIS A 40 4.08 -7.31 -1.81
N THR A 41 2.78 -7.04 -1.98
CA THR A 41 1.75 -7.98 -1.51
C THR A 41 1.82 -9.31 -2.26
N LEU A 42 1.59 -10.40 -1.53
CA LEU A 42 1.52 -11.75 -2.06
C LEU A 42 0.15 -12.08 -2.67
N SER A 43 -0.85 -11.20 -2.51
CA SER A 43 -2.23 -11.40 -2.96
C SER A 43 -2.53 -10.59 -4.23
N ARG A 44 -2.84 -11.26 -5.34
CA ARG A 44 -3.23 -10.61 -6.60
C ARG A 44 -4.49 -9.73 -6.48
N PRO A 45 -5.58 -10.17 -5.82
CA PRO A 45 -6.74 -9.32 -5.58
C PRO A 45 -6.39 -8.06 -4.76
N GLU A 46 -5.55 -8.21 -3.74
CA GLU A 46 -5.10 -7.07 -2.92
C GLU A 46 -4.25 -6.11 -3.74
N ALA A 47 -3.33 -6.61 -4.57
CA ALA A 47 -2.51 -5.80 -5.45
C ALA A 47 -3.36 -4.99 -6.45
N ARG A 48 -4.48 -5.53 -6.94
CA ARG A 48 -5.43 -4.79 -7.78
C ARG A 48 -6.08 -3.67 -6.98
N TYR A 49 -6.65 -3.98 -5.82
CA TYR A 49 -7.29 -2.98 -4.95
C TYR A 49 -6.36 -1.81 -4.61
N LEU A 50 -5.10 -2.10 -4.27
CA LEU A 50 -4.12 -1.07 -3.90
C LEU A 50 -3.77 -0.17 -5.10
N ARG A 51 -3.64 -0.72 -6.32
CA ARG A 51 -3.43 0.06 -7.54
C ARG A 51 -4.65 0.92 -7.89
N ASP A 52 -5.86 0.33 -7.85
CA ASP A 52 -7.11 1.07 -8.11
C ASP A 52 -7.31 2.21 -7.10
N ARG A 53 -6.77 2.07 -5.89
CA ARG A 53 -6.78 3.15 -4.90
C ARG A 53 -5.72 4.21 -5.18
N ALA A 54 -4.53 3.84 -5.62
CA ALA A 54 -3.52 4.80 -6.06
C ALA A 54 -4.00 5.65 -7.25
N ASP A 55 -4.65 5.03 -8.23
CA ASP A 55 -5.13 5.70 -9.44
C ASP A 55 -6.23 6.74 -9.14
N ARG A 56 -7.09 6.47 -8.14
CA ARG A 56 -8.15 7.39 -7.69
C ARG A 56 -7.63 8.65 -6.98
N ILE A 57 -6.40 8.65 -6.49
CA ILE A 57 -5.81 9.80 -5.79
C ILE A 57 -5.20 10.80 -6.79
N ASP A 58 -4.87 10.34 -8.00
CA ASP A 58 -4.26 11.12 -9.07
C ASP A 58 -5.29 11.72 -10.05
N SER A 59 -6.58 11.38 -9.88
CA SER A 59 -7.71 11.84 -10.70
C SER A 59 -8.50 12.94 -9.99
#